data_AF-A0A1I2ITY2-F1
#
_entry.id   AF-A0A1I2ITY2-F1
#
_cell.length_a   1.000
_cell.length_b   1.000
_cell.length_c   1.000
_cell.angle_alpha   90.00
_cell.angle_beta   90.00
_cell.angle_gamma   90.00
#
_symmetry.space_group_name_H-M   'P 1'
#
loop_
_entity.id
_entity.type
_entity.pdbx_description
1 polymer ?
#
loop_
_entity_poly.entity_id
_entity_poly.type
_entity_poly.pdbx_seq_one_letter_code
_entity_poly.pdbx_strand_id
1 'polypeptide(L)'
;MSDSVDDSGQRARYWPIPVLRAVPAAIVAIVITFSSNHAAGYGLLLFGGFAAVDGLVLLLAGTTRLPADGRSRRTTLLQAVITLVAAVAAFACNGLGLPAFIAVVVAFAVLTGALELTQGLRARERSPFARDWTTVGGLTLLLAVAFLVTPPDYSQELGGVERVTGTLDASIVLVGLLGAYLAITAVFHVIAGLSHKWGTAAPAATPDGAPHA
;
A
#
# COMPACT_ATOMS: atom_id res chain seq x y z
N MET A 1 -29.43 13.01 -9.65
CA MET A 1 -28.88 12.90 -11.03
C MET A 1 -27.59 13.71 -11.19
N SER A 2 -27.47 14.90 -10.58
CA SER A 2 -26.20 15.66 -10.49
C SER A 2 -25.07 14.86 -9.82
N ASP A 3 -25.30 14.42 -8.58
CA ASP A 3 -24.26 13.75 -7.76
C ASP A 3 -23.74 12.44 -8.38
N SER A 4 -24.62 11.68 -9.05
CA SER A 4 -24.24 10.44 -9.72
C SER A 4 -23.32 10.66 -10.94
N VAL A 5 -23.51 11.76 -11.66
CA VAL A 5 -22.66 12.11 -12.81
C VAL A 5 -21.30 12.60 -12.32
N ASP A 6 -21.27 13.42 -11.26
CA ASP A 6 -20.02 13.90 -10.64
C ASP A 6 -19.19 12.76 -10.04
N ASP A 7 -19.83 11.79 -9.40
CA ASP A 7 -19.17 10.58 -8.88
C ASP A 7 -18.56 9.72 -9.99
N SER A 8 -19.26 9.57 -11.12
CA SER A 8 -18.76 8.80 -12.26
C SER A 8 -17.50 9.42 -12.87
N GLY A 9 -17.45 10.75 -13.00
CA GLY A 9 -16.30 11.49 -13.49
C GLY A 9 -15.10 11.41 -12.54
N GLN A 10 -15.34 11.48 -11.23
CA GLN A 10 -14.30 11.29 -10.22
C GLN A 10 -13.71 9.87 -10.26
N ARG A 11 -14.55 8.83 -10.35
CA ARG A 11 -14.11 7.43 -10.47
C ARG A 11 -13.31 7.19 -11.75
N ALA A 12 -13.73 7.77 -12.88
CA ALA A 12 -13.01 7.67 -14.16
C ALA A 12 -11.59 8.27 -14.12
N ARG A 13 -11.36 9.32 -13.31
CA ARG A 13 -10.03 9.90 -13.11
C ARG A 13 -9.19 9.14 -12.10
N TYR A 14 -9.84 8.58 -11.07
CA TYR A 14 -9.17 7.97 -9.93
C TYR A 14 -8.77 6.50 -10.16
N TRP A 15 -9.55 5.72 -10.90
CA TRP A 15 -9.34 4.27 -11.04
C TRP A 15 -7.93 3.81 -11.47
N PRO A 16 -7.14 4.56 -12.27
CA PRO A 16 -5.79 4.13 -12.61
C PRO A 16 -4.83 4.21 -11.43
N ILE A 17 -5.09 5.08 -10.44
CA ILE A 17 -4.18 5.33 -9.32
C ILE A 17 -3.95 4.05 -8.52
N PRO A 18 -4.99 3.33 -8.02
CA PRO A 18 -4.74 2.09 -7.31
C PRO A 18 -3.99 1.05 -8.14
N VAL A 19 -4.35 0.86 -9.40
CA VAL A 19 -3.67 -0.11 -10.28
C VAL A 19 -2.19 0.21 -10.44
N LEU A 20 -1.84 1.48 -10.63
CA LEU A 20 -0.45 1.92 -10.75
C LEU A 20 0.35 1.71 -9.46
N ARG A 21 -0.27 1.81 -8.28
CA ARG A 21 0.35 1.48 -6.99
C ARG A 21 0.49 -0.03 -6.77
N ALA A 22 -0.45 -0.81 -7.30
CA ALA A 22 -0.46 -2.26 -7.15
C ALA A 22 0.71 -2.95 -7.87
N VAL A 23 1.08 -2.47 -9.07
CA VAL A 23 2.13 -3.08 -9.89
C VAL A 23 3.49 -3.16 -9.16
N PRO A 24 4.07 -2.05 -8.65
CA PRO A 24 5.34 -2.13 -7.92
C PRO A 24 5.23 -2.95 -6.63
N ALA A 25 4.10 -2.88 -5.92
CA ALA A 25 3.86 -3.70 -4.73
C ALA A 25 3.85 -5.19 -5.07
N ALA A 26 3.15 -5.61 -6.13
CA ALA A 26 3.09 -6.99 -6.58
C ALA A 26 4.47 -7.52 -7.01
N ILE A 27 5.22 -6.73 -7.78
CA ILE A 27 6.56 -7.10 -8.24
C ILE A 27 7.46 -7.36 -7.04
N VAL A 28 7.53 -6.42 -6.09
CA VAL A 28 8.41 -6.58 -4.92
C VAL A 28 7.93 -7.70 -4.01
N ALA A 29 6.62 -7.88 -3.82
CA ALA A 29 6.08 -8.99 -3.06
C ALA A 29 6.48 -10.36 -3.64
N ILE A 30 6.39 -10.52 -4.97
CA ILE A 30 6.82 -11.74 -5.67
C ILE A 30 8.32 -11.95 -5.48
N VAL A 31 9.13 -10.91 -5.67
CA VAL A 31 10.60 -11.00 -5.49
C VAL A 31 10.95 -11.44 -4.08
N ILE A 32 10.32 -10.86 -3.04
CA ILE A 32 10.54 -11.27 -1.65
C ILE A 32 10.13 -12.72 -1.44
N THR A 33 8.93 -13.11 -1.88
CA THR A 33 8.35 -14.44 -1.63
C THR A 33 9.19 -15.57 -2.21
N PHE A 34 9.80 -15.36 -3.37
CA PHE A 34 10.58 -16.39 -4.08
C PHE A 34 12.10 -16.20 -3.96
N SER A 35 12.56 -15.19 -3.21
CA SER A 35 13.99 -15.00 -2.92
C SER A 35 14.41 -15.88 -1.75
N SER A 36 15.58 -16.51 -1.83
CA SER A 36 16.21 -17.12 -0.66
C SER A 36 16.91 -16.09 0.23
N ASN A 37 17.29 -14.93 -0.32
CA ASN A 37 17.93 -13.86 0.40
C ASN A 37 16.90 -12.99 1.12
N HIS A 38 16.99 -12.95 2.46
CA HIS A 38 16.18 -12.10 3.32
C HIS A 38 17.02 -11.21 4.24
N ALA A 39 18.27 -10.92 3.86
CA ALA A 39 19.08 -9.99 4.62
C ALA A 39 18.40 -8.62 4.73
N ALA A 40 18.56 -7.95 5.88
CA ALA A 40 17.95 -6.63 6.12
C ALA A 40 18.30 -5.59 5.04
N GLY A 41 19.54 -5.61 4.52
CA GLY A 41 19.96 -4.76 3.42
C GLY A 41 19.21 -5.04 2.11
N TYR A 42 18.89 -6.31 1.83
CA TYR A 42 18.08 -6.68 0.67
C TYR A 42 16.63 -6.23 0.81
N GLY A 43 16.04 -6.42 2.00
CA GLY A 43 14.71 -5.90 2.32
C GLY A 43 14.62 -4.38 2.16
N LEU A 44 15.63 -3.65 2.65
CA LEU A 44 15.68 -2.19 2.55
C LEU A 44 15.86 -1.71 1.11
N LEU A 45 16.66 -2.41 0.29
CA LEU A 45 16.81 -2.12 -1.13
C LEU A 45 15.48 -2.27 -1.89
N LEU A 46 14.77 -3.38 -1.65
CA LEU A 46 13.47 -3.67 -2.26
C LEU A 46 12.40 -2.67 -1.81
N PHE A 47 12.36 -2.36 -0.51
CA PHE A 47 11.50 -1.32 0.03
C PHE A 47 11.79 0.05 -0.63
N GLY A 48 13.05 0.43 -0.75
CA GLY A 48 13.46 1.69 -1.39
C GLY A 48 13.01 1.77 -2.85
N GLY A 49 13.17 0.69 -3.62
CA GLY A 49 12.69 0.60 -5.00
C GLY A 49 11.17 0.72 -5.11
N PHE A 50 10.43 -0.01 -4.26
CA PHE A 50 8.98 0.12 -4.16
C PHE A 50 8.54 1.55 -3.83
N ALA A 51 9.11 2.12 -2.76
CA ALA A 51 8.76 3.46 -2.28
C ALA A 51 9.09 4.54 -3.32
N ALA A 52 10.20 4.40 -4.06
CA ALA A 52 10.52 5.32 -5.15
C ALA A 52 9.42 5.33 -6.21
N VAL A 53 8.98 4.16 -6.68
CA VAL A 53 7.94 4.07 -7.71
C VAL A 53 6.57 4.49 -7.16
N ASP A 54 6.15 4.03 -6.00
CA ASP A 54 4.86 4.40 -5.38
C ASP A 54 4.80 5.91 -5.10
N GLY A 55 5.90 6.50 -4.61
CA GLY A 55 6.02 7.94 -4.39
C GLY A 55 5.86 8.75 -5.69
N LEU A 56 6.46 8.30 -6.79
CA LEU A 56 6.29 8.93 -8.10
C LEU A 56 4.85 8.79 -8.64
N VAL A 57 4.22 7.62 -8.45
CA VAL A 57 2.82 7.39 -8.80
C VAL A 57 1.91 8.35 -8.03
N LEU A 58 2.12 8.51 -6.71
CA LEU A 58 1.35 9.43 -5.88
C LEU A 58 1.59 10.90 -6.26
N LEU A 59 2.83 11.27 -6.62
CA LEU A 59 3.16 12.61 -7.09
C LEU A 59 2.43 12.94 -8.40
N LEU A 60 2.43 12.00 -9.35
CA LEU A 60 1.67 12.14 -10.60
C LEU A 60 0.17 12.21 -10.33
N ALA A 61 -0.34 11.37 -9.44
CA ALA A 61 -1.75 11.36 -9.06
C ALA A 61 -2.20 12.71 -8.46
N GLY A 62 -1.44 13.25 -7.50
CA GLY A 62 -1.72 14.53 -6.85
C GLY A 62 -1.59 15.75 -7.76
N THR A 63 -0.86 15.63 -8.87
CA THR A 63 -0.71 16.73 -9.85
C THR A 63 -1.72 16.66 -10.99
N THR A 64 -2.20 15.47 -11.36
CA THR A 64 -2.96 15.29 -12.62
C THR A 64 -4.31 14.56 -12.50
N ARG A 65 -4.55 13.79 -11.44
CA ARG A 65 -5.68 12.84 -11.39
C ARG A 65 -6.64 13.03 -10.20
N LEU A 66 -6.21 13.64 -9.10
CA LEU A 66 -7.11 13.83 -7.96
C LEU A 66 -8.24 14.84 -8.24
N PRO A 67 -9.44 14.63 -7.67
CA PRO A 67 -10.55 15.59 -7.75
C PRO A 67 -10.16 16.99 -7.23
N ALA A 68 -10.94 18.01 -7.61
CA ALA A 68 -10.67 19.43 -7.32
C ALA A 68 -10.71 19.80 -5.81
N ASP A 69 -10.93 18.84 -4.90
CA ASP A 69 -10.77 19.07 -3.48
C ASP A 69 -9.29 19.30 -3.13
N GLY A 70 -8.96 20.57 -2.89
CA GLY A 70 -7.60 21.01 -2.58
C GLY A 70 -7.01 20.34 -1.34
N ARG A 71 -7.83 19.82 -0.42
CA ARG A 71 -7.33 19.08 0.75
C ARG A 71 -6.82 17.70 0.38
N SER A 72 -7.64 16.90 -0.30
CA SER A 72 -7.26 15.55 -0.74
C SER A 72 -5.99 15.59 -1.58
N ARG A 73 -5.89 16.57 -2.50
CA ARG A 73 -4.67 16.82 -3.28
C ARG A 73 -3.45 17.10 -2.41
N ARG A 74 -3.56 17.98 -1.41
CA ARG A 74 -2.44 18.32 -0.50
C ARG A 74 -1.97 17.11 0.29
N THR A 75 -2.90 16.30 0.80
CA THR A 75 -2.54 15.08 1.56
C THR A 75 -1.83 14.07 0.67
N THR A 76 -2.32 13.84 -0.56
CA THR A 76 -1.63 12.94 -1.50
C THR A 76 -0.23 13.44 -1.86
N LEU A 77 -0.05 14.74 -2.08
CA LEU A 77 1.27 15.31 -2.37
C LEU A 77 2.22 15.18 -1.16
N LEU A 78 1.72 15.42 0.05
CA LEU A 78 2.50 15.23 1.27
C LEU A 78 2.92 13.76 1.43
N GLN A 79 2.00 12.83 1.19
CA GLN A 79 2.29 11.41 1.21
C GLN A 79 3.34 11.02 0.16
N ALA A 80 3.22 11.53 -1.07
CA ALA A 80 4.21 11.30 -2.12
C ALA A 80 5.61 11.74 -1.67
N VAL A 81 5.73 12.93 -1.06
CA VAL A 81 7.00 13.43 -0.51
C VAL A 81 7.53 12.50 0.58
N ILE A 82 6.70 12.10 1.54
CA ILE A 82 7.11 11.20 2.63
C ILE A 82 7.58 9.86 2.08
N THR A 83 6.86 9.28 1.13
CA THR A 83 7.23 8.01 0.49
C THR A 83 8.56 8.14 -0.28
N LEU A 84 8.78 9.24 -1.01
CA LEU A 84 10.05 9.50 -1.70
C LEU A 84 11.21 9.71 -0.71
N VAL A 85 10.98 10.42 0.39
CA VAL A 85 11.98 10.58 1.46
C VAL A 85 12.31 9.23 2.09
N ALA A 86 11.31 8.36 2.30
CA ALA A 86 11.53 7.00 2.79
C ALA A 86 12.36 6.17 1.79
N ALA A 87 12.15 6.34 0.48
CA ALA A 87 12.97 5.71 -0.55
C ALA A 87 14.43 6.17 -0.48
N VAL A 88 14.67 7.48 -0.38
CA VAL A 88 16.01 8.04 -0.22
C VAL A 88 16.67 7.53 1.06
N ALA A 89 15.94 7.54 2.18
CA ALA A 89 16.45 7.01 3.46
C ALA A 89 16.79 5.52 3.35
N ALA A 90 15.98 4.73 2.64
CA ALA A 90 16.24 3.31 2.43
C ALA A 90 17.55 3.06 1.67
N PHE A 91 17.80 3.80 0.59
CA PHE A 91 19.05 3.69 -0.15
C PHE A 91 20.25 4.22 0.65
N ALA A 92 20.09 5.36 1.32
CA ALA A 92 21.17 5.98 2.10
C ALA A 92 21.58 5.16 3.32
N CYS A 93 20.63 4.48 3.97
CA CYS A 93 20.86 3.65 5.14
C CYS A 93 21.16 2.18 4.77
N ASN A 94 21.25 1.84 3.48
CA ASN A 94 21.57 0.48 3.06
C ASN A 94 22.97 0.09 3.53
N GLY A 95 23.09 -1.05 4.23
CA GLY A 95 24.33 -1.49 4.86
C GLY A 95 24.44 -1.17 6.36
N LEU A 96 23.53 -0.37 6.93
CA LEU A 96 23.47 -0.11 8.38
C LEU A 96 22.78 -1.22 9.19
N GLY A 97 22.47 -2.35 8.56
CA GLY A 97 21.94 -3.54 9.20
C GLY A 97 20.45 -3.48 9.57
N LEU A 98 20.04 -4.40 10.45
CA LEU A 98 18.64 -4.59 10.85
C LEU A 98 17.98 -3.36 11.50
N PRO A 99 18.65 -2.60 12.40
CA PRO A 99 18.02 -1.44 13.03
C PRO A 99 17.59 -0.37 12.03
N ALA A 100 18.39 -0.14 10.99
CA ALA A 100 18.06 0.80 9.93
C ALA A 100 16.85 0.33 9.11
N PHE A 101 16.77 -0.97 8.79
CA PHE A 101 15.62 -1.54 8.11
C PHE A 101 14.32 -1.33 8.90
N ILE A 102 14.34 -1.66 10.19
CA ILE A 102 13.19 -1.46 11.08
C ILE A 102 12.81 0.02 11.15
N ALA A 103 13.77 0.90 11.43
CA ALA A 103 13.51 2.32 11.63
C ALA A 103 12.91 2.99 10.39
N VAL A 104 13.45 2.72 9.20
CA VAL A 104 12.97 3.33 7.95
C VAL A 104 11.56 2.83 7.61
N VAL A 105 11.32 1.52 7.67
CA VAL A 105 10.00 0.96 7.32
C VAL A 105 8.94 1.38 8.34
N VAL A 106 9.25 1.37 9.64
CA VAL A 106 8.32 1.82 10.69
C VAL A 106 8.02 3.32 10.53
N ALA A 107 9.02 4.17 10.32
CA ALA A 107 8.79 5.60 10.11
C ALA A 107 7.89 5.86 8.90
N PHE A 108 8.16 5.20 7.78
CA PHE A 108 7.29 5.23 6.61
C PHE A 108 5.86 4.79 6.95
N ALA A 109 5.73 3.62 7.59
CA ALA A 109 4.46 2.99 7.85
C ALA A 109 3.58 3.81 8.81
N VAL A 110 4.17 4.38 9.85
CA VAL A 110 3.48 5.29 10.78
C VAL A 110 3.04 6.56 10.07
N LEU A 111 3.94 7.24 9.35
CA LEU A 111 3.64 8.53 8.73
C LEU A 111 2.59 8.40 7.63
N THR A 112 2.80 7.47 6.68
CA THR A 112 1.89 7.28 5.56
C THR A 112 0.59 6.60 5.97
N GLY A 113 0.66 5.60 6.86
CA GLY A 113 -0.52 4.93 7.40
C GLY A 113 -1.43 5.89 8.17
N ALA A 114 -0.87 6.76 9.02
CA ALA A 114 -1.67 7.76 9.74
C ALA A 114 -2.27 8.80 8.78
N LEU A 115 -1.54 9.25 7.76
CA LEU A 115 -2.06 10.19 6.77
C LEU A 115 -3.21 9.57 5.96
N GLU A 116 -3.04 8.35 5.45
CA GLU A 116 -4.08 7.65 4.68
C GLU A 116 -5.30 7.28 5.54
N LEU A 117 -5.09 6.88 6.79
CA LEU A 117 -6.20 6.57 7.68
C LEU A 117 -6.98 7.83 8.05
N THR A 118 -6.28 8.91 8.43
CA THR A 118 -6.95 10.16 8.82
C THR A 118 -7.66 10.82 7.65
N GLN A 119 -7.13 10.76 6.43
CA GLN A 119 -7.84 11.26 5.24
C GLN A 119 -9.10 10.43 4.95
N GLY A 120 -9.01 9.10 5.05
CA GLY A 120 -10.15 8.19 4.86
C GLY A 120 -11.27 8.44 5.86
N LEU A 121 -10.93 8.49 7.15
CA LEU A 121 -11.89 8.76 8.23
C LEU A 121 -12.50 10.16 8.10
N ARG A 122 -11.69 11.17 7.76
CA ARG A 122 -12.20 12.53 7.57
C ARG A 122 -13.06 12.65 6.33
N ALA A 123 -12.83 11.88 5.28
CA ALA A 123 -13.61 11.90 4.05
C ALA A 123 -14.79 10.92 4.06
N ARG A 124 -15.02 10.22 5.18
CA ARG A 124 -16.15 9.31 5.38
C ARG A 124 -17.47 10.02 5.02
N GLU A 125 -18.30 9.35 4.23
CA GLU A 125 -19.58 9.86 3.68
C GLU A 125 -19.46 11.03 2.69
N ARG A 126 -18.28 11.64 2.53
CA ARG A 126 -18.03 12.77 1.62
C ARG A 126 -17.24 12.40 0.37
N SER A 127 -16.62 11.22 0.34
CA SER A 127 -15.84 10.74 -0.79
C SER A 127 -16.13 9.26 -1.06
N PRO A 128 -16.33 8.86 -2.32
CA PRO A 128 -16.45 7.45 -2.71
C PRO A 128 -15.16 6.65 -2.48
N PHE A 129 -14.03 7.32 -2.22
CA PHE A 129 -12.70 6.72 -2.04
C PHE A 129 -12.32 6.54 -0.57
N ALA A 130 -13.14 7.03 0.37
CA ALA A 130 -12.82 7.07 1.80
C ALA A 130 -12.51 5.68 2.39
N ARG A 131 -13.22 4.64 1.93
CA ARG A 131 -13.01 3.26 2.39
C ARG A 131 -11.64 2.72 2.00
N ASP A 132 -11.18 3.05 0.80
CA ASP A 132 -9.91 2.56 0.28
C ASP A 132 -8.74 3.19 1.04
N TRP A 133 -8.78 4.50 1.25
CA TRP A 133 -7.79 5.21 2.07
C TRP A 133 -7.77 4.71 3.52
N THR A 134 -8.95 4.47 4.10
CA THR A 134 -9.05 3.92 5.46
C THR A 134 -8.42 2.53 5.53
N THR A 135 -8.68 1.68 4.53
CA THR A 135 -8.21 0.29 4.51
C THR A 135 -6.70 0.23 4.30
N VAL A 136 -6.18 0.95 3.31
CA VAL A 136 -4.73 0.99 3.04
C VAL A 136 -4.00 1.62 4.21
N GLY A 137 -4.46 2.76 4.72
CA GLY A 137 -3.85 3.39 5.90
C GLY A 137 -3.83 2.46 7.13
N GLY A 138 -4.91 1.70 7.36
CA GLY A 138 -4.97 0.68 8.40
C GLY A 138 -3.97 -0.46 8.20
N LEU A 139 -3.88 -1.01 6.98
CA LEU A 139 -2.90 -2.06 6.63
C LEU A 139 -1.46 -1.56 6.81
N THR A 140 -1.19 -0.31 6.44
CA THR A 140 0.15 0.29 6.59
C THR A 140 0.49 0.53 8.06
N LEU A 141 -0.46 0.93 8.91
CA LEU A 141 -0.23 0.99 10.36
C LEU A 141 -0.04 -0.42 10.97
N LEU A 142 -0.76 -1.43 10.48
CA LEU A 142 -0.57 -2.81 10.92
C LEU A 142 0.84 -3.32 10.58
N LEU A 143 1.42 -2.92 9.45
CA LEU A 143 2.83 -3.20 9.14
C LEU A 143 3.76 -2.62 10.21
N ALA A 144 3.55 -1.36 10.63
CA ALA A 144 4.36 -0.75 11.68
C ALA A 144 4.28 -1.53 12.99
N VAL A 145 3.08 -1.94 13.40
CA VAL A 145 2.86 -2.75 14.60
C VAL A 145 3.56 -4.10 14.48
N ALA A 146 3.43 -4.79 13.35
CA ALA A 146 4.09 -6.09 13.13
C ALA A 146 5.62 -5.98 13.23
N PHE A 147 6.19 -4.90 12.68
CA PHE A 147 7.63 -4.63 12.78
C PHE A 147 8.07 -4.36 14.22
N LEU A 148 7.31 -3.56 14.97
CA LEU A 148 7.65 -3.18 16.35
C LEU A 148 7.48 -4.31 17.37
N VAL A 149 6.55 -5.24 17.12
CA VAL A 149 6.31 -6.40 17.99
C VAL A 149 7.34 -7.52 17.74
N THR A 150 7.99 -7.54 16.57
CA THR A 150 9.02 -8.53 16.26
C THR A 150 10.30 -8.20 17.04
N PRO A 151 10.79 -9.08 17.94
CA PRO A 151 12.02 -8.83 18.68
C PRO A 151 13.23 -8.76 17.73
N PRO A 152 14.09 -7.74 17.83
CA PRO A 152 15.22 -7.57 16.92
C PRO A 152 16.32 -8.62 17.12
N ASP A 153 16.34 -9.29 18.27
CA ASP A 153 17.23 -10.39 18.65
C ASP A 153 16.60 -11.77 18.40
N TYR A 154 15.41 -11.83 17.77
CA TYR A 154 14.76 -13.09 17.45
C TYR A 154 15.65 -13.96 16.54
N SER A 155 15.92 -15.17 17.00
CA SER A 155 16.69 -16.18 16.29
C SER A 155 16.26 -17.56 16.76
N GLN A 156 15.69 -18.35 15.85
CA GLN A 156 15.24 -19.71 16.11
C GLN A 156 15.96 -20.68 15.18
N GLU A 157 16.68 -21.66 15.74
CA GLU A 157 17.27 -22.73 14.94
C GLU A 157 16.17 -23.60 14.30
N LEU A 158 16.30 -23.85 13.00
CA LEU A 158 15.45 -24.79 12.28
C LEU A 158 15.91 -26.21 12.63
N GLY A 159 14.94 -27.13 12.75
CA GLY A 159 15.17 -28.50 13.15
C GLY A 159 13.89 -29.33 13.13
N GLY A 160 13.85 -30.40 13.92
CA GLY A 160 12.70 -31.31 14.01
C GLY A 160 12.96 -32.66 13.34
N VAL A 161 11.89 -33.47 13.20
CA VAL A 161 11.95 -34.83 12.63
C VAL A 161 12.53 -34.83 11.22
N GLU A 162 12.26 -33.77 10.46
CA GLU A 162 12.68 -33.57 9.08
C GLU A 162 14.14 -33.07 8.93
N ARG A 163 14.83 -32.76 10.04
CA ARG A 163 16.24 -32.32 10.08
C ARG A 163 16.60 -31.18 9.11
N VAL A 164 15.70 -30.21 8.98
CA VAL A 164 15.95 -29.01 8.18
C VAL A 164 17.04 -28.18 8.85
N THR A 165 18.07 -27.82 8.09
CA THR A 165 19.19 -26.99 8.56
C THR A 165 18.93 -25.51 8.29
N GLY A 166 19.27 -24.63 9.25
CA GLY A 166 19.20 -23.18 9.10
C GLY A 166 18.71 -22.47 10.36
N THR A 167 18.56 -21.15 10.28
CA THR A 167 18.02 -20.31 11.35
C THR A 167 16.94 -19.40 10.79
N LEU A 168 15.84 -19.26 11.51
CA LEU A 168 14.84 -18.22 11.29
C LEU A 168 15.18 -17.03 12.20
N ASP A 169 15.75 -15.98 11.62
CA ASP A 169 16.11 -14.77 12.34
C ASP A 169 15.09 -13.64 12.11
N ALA A 170 15.23 -12.57 12.90
CA ALA A 170 14.39 -11.38 12.79
C ALA A 170 14.40 -10.77 11.38
N SER A 171 15.51 -10.86 10.65
CA SER A 171 15.60 -10.32 9.29
C SER A 171 14.71 -11.08 8.32
N ILE A 172 14.71 -12.42 8.39
CA ILE A 172 13.83 -13.28 7.58
C ILE A 172 12.36 -12.95 7.87
N VAL A 173 11.99 -12.86 9.15
CA VAL A 173 10.62 -12.53 9.57
C VAL A 173 10.19 -11.16 9.03
N LEU A 174 11.00 -10.12 9.24
CA LEU A 174 10.64 -8.74 8.89
C LEU A 174 10.61 -8.51 7.37
N VAL A 175 11.53 -9.10 6.61
CA VAL A 175 11.50 -9.05 5.15
C VAL A 175 10.26 -9.80 4.63
N GLY A 176 9.94 -10.96 5.21
CA GLY A 176 8.71 -11.70 4.90
C GLY A 176 7.44 -10.89 5.20
N LEU A 177 7.38 -10.20 6.35
CA LEU A 177 6.26 -9.33 6.72
C LEU A 177 6.08 -8.16 5.74
N LEU A 178 7.19 -7.54 5.28
CA LEU A 178 7.15 -6.54 4.22
C LEU A 178 6.55 -7.13 2.94
N GLY A 179 7.01 -8.32 2.52
CA GLY A 179 6.46 -9.03 1.36
C GLY A 179 4.96 -9.31 1.49
N ALA A 180 4.51 -9.79 2.65
CA ALA A 180 3.11 -10.04 2.94
C ALA A 180 2.25 -8.77 2.87
N TYR A 181 2.72 -7.67 3.47
CA TYR A 181 2.06 -6.37 3.36
C TYR A 181 1.93 -5.91 1.90
N LEU A 182 3.00 -6.01 1.12
CA LEU A 182 3.00 -5.62 -0.29
C LEU A 182 2.07 -6.50 -1.13
N ALA A 183 2.02 -7.81 -0.87
CA ALA A 183 1.09 -8.72 -1.54
C ALA A 183 -0.38 -8.34 -1.25
N ILE A 184 -0.72 -8.16 0.03
CA ILE A 184 -2.08 -7.81 0.46
C ILE A 184 -2.50 -6.46 -0.12
N THR A 185 -1.64 -5.45 -0.02
CA THR A 185 -1.93 -4.12 -0.56
C THR A 185 -1.99 -4.10 -2.07
N ALA A 186 -1.18 -4.89 -2.78
CA ALA A 186 -1.28 -5.03 -4.24
C ALA A 186 -2.64 -5.60 -4.66
N VAL A 187 -3.07 -6.71 -4.05
CA VAL A 187 -4.38 -7.33 -4.34
C VAL A 187 -5.50 -6.34 -4.05
N PHE A 188 -5.45 -5.67 -2.89
CA PHE A 188 -6.44 -4.66 -2.53
C PHE A 188 -6.52 -3.54 -3.56
N HIS A 189 -5.38 -2.98 -3.98
CA HIS A 189 -5.33 -1.91 -4.95
C HIS A 189 -5.81 -2.34 -6.34
N VAL A 190 -5.51 -3.56 -6.79
CA VAL A 190 -6.08 -4.10 -8.05
C VAL A 190 -7.60 -4.14 -7.96
N ILE A 191 -8.14 -4.72 -6.88
CA ILE A 191 -9.59 -4.84 -6.69
C ILE A 191 -10.22 -3.44 -6.63
N ALA A 192 -9.66 -2.52 -5.86
CA ALA A 192 -10.14 -1.14 -5.75
C ALA A 192 -10.15 -0.42 -7.11
N GLY A 193 -9.04 -0.49 -7.84
CA GLY A 193 -8.91 0.12 -9.17
C GLY A 193 -9.93 -0.42 -10.17
N LEU A 194 -10.09 -1.74 -10.26
CA LEU A 194 -11.07 -2.36 -11.16
C LEU A 194 -12.52 -2.08 -10.71
N SER A 195 -12.76 -2.05 -9.39
CA SER A 195 -14.07 -1.70 -8.83
C SER A 195 -14.47 -0.26 -9.17
N HIS A 196 -13.52 0.68 -9.17
CA HIS A 196 -13.79 2.05 -9.63
C HIS A 196 -13.99 2.14 -11.14
N LYS A 197 -13.23 1.39 -11.93
CA LYS A 197 -13.37 1.33 -13.40
C LYS A 197 -14.75 0.82 -13.81
N TRP A 198 -15.29 -0.20 -13.12
CA TRP A 198 -16.60 -0.76 -13.46
C TRP A 198 -17.76 -0.07 -12.75
N GLY A 199 -17.52 0.61 -11.63
CA GLY A 199 -18.51 1.46 -10.97
C GLY A 199 -18.90 2.73 -11.72
N THR A 200 -18.38 2.95 -12.94
CA THR A 200 -18.82 4.03 -13.84
C THR A 200 -19.97 3.63 -14.77
N ALA A 201 -20.38 2.35 -14.79
CA ALA A 201 -21.52 1.89 -15.59
C ALA A 201 -22.84 2.19 -14.87
N ALA A 202 -23.79 2.85 -15.55
CA ALA A 202 -25.14 3.04 -15.03
C ALA A 202 -25.83 1.66 -14.88
N PRO A 203 -26.67 1.44 -13.85
CA PRO A 203 -27.48 0.23 -13.77
C PRO A 203 -28.29 0.08 -15.06
N ALA A 204 -28.26 -1.10 -15.68
CA ALA A 204 -29.14 -1.39 -16.80
C ALA A 204 -30.58 -1.13 -16.36
N ALA A 205 -31.31 -0.30 -17.10
CA ALA A 205 -32.71 -0.06 -16.81
C ALA A 205 -33.46 -1.40 -16.81
N THR A 206 -34.13 -1.72 -15.71
CA THR A 206 -35.08 -2.82 -15.67
C THR A 206 -36.11 -2.55 -16.77
N PRO A 207 -36.38 -3.48 -17.69
CA PRO A 207 -37.44 -3.28 -18.67
C PRO A 207 -38.75 -3.11 -17.92
N ASP A 208 -39.36 -1.92 -18.00
CA ASP A 208 -40.73 -1.70 -17.55
C ASP A 208 -41.64 -2.63 -18.35
N GLY A 209 -42.25 -3.62 -17.69
CA GLY A 209 -43.19 -4.51 -18.36
C GLY A 209 -43.40 -5.90 -17.80
N ALA A 210 -43.15 -6.17 -16.52
CA ALA A 210 -43.74 -7.36 -15.91
C ALA A 210 -45.19 -7.02 -15.52
N PRO A 211 -46.22 -7.58 -16.20
CA PRO A 211 -47.60 -7.35 -15.79
C PRO A 211 -47.82 -7.92 -14.40
N HIS A 212 -48.36 -7.11 -13.49
CA HIS A 212 -48.87 -7.57 -12.22
C HIS A 212 -50.03 -8.54 -12.50
N ALA A 213 -49.88 -9.80 -12.06
CA ALA A 213 -50.94 -10.79 -12.03
C ALA A 213 -51.87 -10.57 -10.84
#